data_AF-A0A2V6JHS0-F1
#
_entry.id   AF-A0A2V6JHS0-F1
#
_cell.length_a   1.000
_cell.length_b   1.000
_cell.length_c   1.000
_cell.angle_alpha   90.00
_cell.angle_beta   90.00
_cell.angle_gamma   90.00
#
_symmetry.space_group_name_H-M   'P 1'
#
loop_
_entity.id
_entity.type
_entity.pdbx_description
1 polymer ?
#
loop_
_entity_poly.entity_id
_entity_poly.type
_entity_poly.pdbx_seq_one_letter_code
_entity_poly.pdbx_strand_id
1 'polypeptide(L)'
;MSEYVKFTYERAASELAPFPGLAEVNTYRRKLLELQLIGVSSNGVSFGNLSVREGVTNNFYVTGSATGALSELTLADCARVVAYDFKRNWLRYEGAAIP
;
A
#
# COMPACT_ATOMS: atom_id res chain seq x y z
N MET A 1 17.95 -0.55 -2.74
CA MET A 1 17.06 -1.05 -1.68
C MET A 1 16.40 0.17 -1.05
N SER A 2 15.08 0.19 -0.90
CA SER A 2 14.41 1.29 -0.17
C SER A 2 14.86 1.25 1.28
N GLU A 3 15.18 2.40 1.89
CA GLU A 3 15.57 2.48 3.31
C GLU A 3 14.46 2.04 4.28
N TYR A 4 13.24 1.84 3.76
CA TYR A 4 12.03 1.58 4.54
C TYR A 4 11.46 0.18 4.36
N VAL A 5 11.87 -0.55 3.31
CA VAL A 5 11.31 -1.87 2.98
C VAL A 5 12.22 -2.96 3.54
N LYS A 6 11.73 -3.64 4.57
CA LYS A 6 12.47 -4.67 5.32
C LYS A 6 12.28 -6.09 4.78
N PHE A 7 11.59 -6.25 3.66
CA PHE A 7 11.33 -7.51 2.97
C PHE A 7 11.87 -7.46 1.53
N THR A 8 12.08 -8.62 0.94
CA THR A 8 12.41 -8.73 -0.49
C THR A 8 11.12 -8.78 -1.31
N TYR A 9 11.14 -8.30 -2.55
CA TYR A 9 9.93 -8.28 -3.36
C TYR A 9 10.20 -8.51 -4.84
N GLU A 10 9.17 -8.99 -5.52
CA GLU A 10 9.11 -9.11 -6.98
C GLU A 10 7.85 -8.41 -7.49
N ARG A 11 8.00 -7.57 -8.53
CA ARG A 11 6.86 -6.97 -9.22
C ARG A 11 6.44 -7.86 -10.38
N ALA A 12 5.22 -8.42 -10.31
CA ALA A 12 4.62 -9.25 -11.34
C ALA A 12 4.13 -8.43 -12.54
N ALA A 13 3.57 -7.24 -12.29
CA ALA A 13 3.09 -6.31 -13.31
C ALA A 13 3.26 -4.85 -12.85
N SER A 14 3.52 -3.93 -13.78
CA SER A 14 3.69 -2.50 -13.48
C SER A 14 2.37 -1.75 -13.33
N GLU A 15 1.28 -2.28 -13.88
CA GLU A 15 -0.04 -1.66 -13.83
C GLU A 15 -0.92 -2.39 -12.83
N LEU A 16 -1.74 -1.61 -12.13
CA LEU A 16 -2.75 -2.11 -11.20
C LEU A 16 -4.12 -1.94 -11.83
N ALA A 17 -4.86 -3.04 -11.96
CA ALA A 17 -6.24 -2.97 -12.42
C ALA A 17 -7.12 -2.21 -11.40
N PRO A 18 -8.14 -1.45 -11.86
CA PRO A 18 -9.10 -0.82 -10.96
C PRO A 18 -9.72 -1.82 -9.99
N PHE A 19 -9.83 -1.44 -8.71
CA PHE A 19 -10.45 -2.26 -7.69
C PHE A 19 -11.51 -1.46 -6.91
N PRO A 20 -12.63 -2.10 -6.50
CA PRO A 20 -13.77 -1.39 -5.92
C PRO A 20 -13.43 -0.72 -4.56
N GLY A 21 -12.40 -1.19 -3.88
CA GLY A 21 -11.99 -0.68 -2.55
C GLY A 21 -11.27 0.68 -2.57
N LEU A 22 -10.86 1.23 -3.72
CA LEU A 22 -10.05 2.46 -3.73
C LEU A 22 -10.78 3.67 -3.15
N ALA A 23 -12.07 3.84 -3.49
CA ALA A 23 -12.88 4.94 -2.95
C ALA A 23 -13.09 4.84 -1.43
N GLU A 24 -13.23 3.61 -0.93
CA GLU A 24 -13.35 3.34 0.51
C GLU A 24 -12.02 3.62 1.24
N VAL A 25 -10.90 3.19 0.65
CA VAL A 25 -9.55 3.50 1.14
C VAL A 25 -9.37 5.01 1.27
N ASN A 26 -9.68 5.79 0.24
CA ASN A 26 -9.57 7.25 0.29
C ASN A 26 -10.51 7.88 1.33
N THR A 27 -11.70 7.32 1.50
CA THR A 27 -12.65 7.79 2.52
C THR A 27 -12.11 7.61 3.94
N TYR A 28 -11.57 6.44 4.27
CA TYR A 28 -10.96 6.22 5.58
C TYR A 28 -9.64 6.97 5.74
N ARG A 29 -8.85 7.06 4.67
CA ARG A 29 -7.59 7.79 4.66
C ARG A 29 -7.76 9.25 5.08
N ARG A 30 -8.74 9.96 4.51
CA ARG A 30 -9.05 11.34 4.90
C ARG A 30 -9.33 11.48 6.40
N LYS A 31 -10.18 10.60 6.95
CA LYS A 31 -10.47 10.57 8.40
C LYS A 31 -9.23 10.27 9.24
N LEU A 32 -8.40 9.33 8.81
CA LEU A 32 -7.20 8.93 9.56
C LEU A 32 -6.07 9.96 9.49
N LEU A 33 -5.98 10.73 8.41
CA LEU A 33 -5.11 11.90 8.30
C LEU A 33 -5.54 13.00 9.28
N GLU A 34 -6.85 13.30 9.36
CA GLU A 34 -7.41 14.25 10.33
C GLU A 34 -7.12 13.82 11.78
N LEU A 35 -7.16 12.51 12.05
CA LEU A 35 -6.84 11.94 13.36
C LEU A 35 -5.33 11.75 13.60
N GLN A 36 -4.48 12.11 12.64
CA GLN A 36 -3.02 11.94 12.70
C GLN A 36 -2.55 10.48 12.92
N LEU A 37 -3.36 9.51 12.48
CA LEU A 37 -3.05 8.07 12.52
C LEU A 37 -2.37 7.58 11.22
N ILE A 38 -2.48 8.37 10.16
CA ILE A 38 -1.71 8.28 8.91
C ILE A 38 -1.08 9.65 8.70
N GLY A 39 0.11 9.70 8.12
CA GLY A 39 0.74 10.98 7.81
C GLY A 39 2.23 10.89 7.59
N VAL A 40 2.91 12.01 7.86
CA VAL A 40 4.36 12.13 7.83
C VAL A 40 4.81 12.69 9.18
N SER A 41 5.77 12.02 9.82
CA SER A 41 6.34 12.49 11.08
C SER A 41 7.21 13.74 10.86
N SER A 42 7.58 14.41 11.95
CA SER A 42 8.41 15.63 11.91
C SER A 42 9.77 15.46 11.23
N ASN A 43 10.29 14.23 11.16
CA ASN A 43 11.52 13.88 10.45
C ASN A 43 11.30 13.42 8.99
N GLY A 44 10.09 13.55 8.44
CA GLY A 44 9.79 13.24 7.04
C GLY A 44 9.44 11.78 6.75
N VAL A 45 9.30 10.92 7.77
CA VAL A 45 8.96 9.50 7.56
C VAL A 45 7.45 9.32 7.48
N SER A 46 6.98 8.72 6.38
CA SER A 46 5.56 8.37 6.23
C SER A 46 5.16 7.19 7.11
N PHE A 47 3.95 7.20 7.64
CA PHE A 47 3.38 6.11 8.44
C PHE A 47 1.89 5.90 8.18
N GLY A 48 1.40 4.71 8.56
CA GLY A 48 -0.01 4.37 8.54
C GLY A 48 -0.51 3.92 7.16
N ASN A 49 -0.27 2.65 6.82
CA ASN A 49 -0.75 2.06 5.57
C ASN A 49 -2.15 1.47 5.76
N LEU A 50 -2.95 1.48 4.70
CA LEU A 50 -4.25 0.82 4.66
C LEU A 50 -4.20 -0.36 3.70
N SER A 51 -4.96 -1.40 4.01
CA SER A 51 -5.12 -2.55 3.13
C SER A 51 -6.57 -3.00 3.03
N VAL A 52 -6.91 -3.58 1.88
CA VAL A 52 -8.24 -4.13 1.57
C VAL A 52 -8.05 -5.56 1.08
N ARG A 53 -8.73 -6.51 1.71
CA ARG A 53 -8.70 -7.92 1.29
C ARG A 53 -9.46 -8.11 -0.02
N GLU A 54 -8.90 -8.89 -0.94
CA GLU A 54 -9.56 -9.25 -2.20
C GLU A 54 -10.49 -10.46 -1.99
N GLY A 55 -11.69 -10.21 -1.48
CA GLY A 55 -12.70 -11.26 -1.24
C GLY A 55 -12.20 -12.34 -0.28
N VAL A 56 -12.29 -13.61 -0.70
CA VAL A 56 -11.82 -14.79 0.07
C VAL A 56 -10.42 -15.26 -0.32
N THR A 57 -9.72 -14.52 -1.18
CA THR A 57 -8.37 -14.90 -1.61
C THR A 57 -7.32 -14.53 -0.56
N ASN A 58 -6.09 -14.98 -0.80
CA ASN A 58 -4.92 -14.54 -0.04
C ASN A 58 -4.37 -13.19 -0.52
N ASN A 59 -4.94 -12.60 -1.56
CA ASN A 59 -4.49 -11.34 -2.13
C ASN A 59 -5.10 -10.17 -1.35
N PHE A 60 -4.42 -9.04 -1.41
CA PHE A 60 -4.92 -7.79 -0.85
C PHE A 60 -4.32 -6.60 -1.57
N TYR A 61 -5.08 -5.51 -1.58
CA TYR A 61 -4.60 -4.21 -2.01
C TYR A 61 -4.01 -3.48 -0.81
N VAL A 62 -2.93 -2.75 -1.00
CA VAL A 62 -2.27 -1.97 0.03
C VAL A 62 -1.85 -0.62 -0.53
N THR A 63 -1.93 0.42 0.29
CA THR A 63 -1.37 1.73 -0.04
C THR A 63 0.14 1.63 -0.20
N GLY A 64 0.69 2.31 -1.20
CA GLY A 64 2.12 2.33 -1.46
C GLY A 64 2.92 2.91 -0.28
N SER A 65 4.15 2.43 -0.17
CA SER A 65 5.21 3.02 0.65
C SER A 65 5.33 4.53 0.38
N ALA A 66 5.61 5.30 1.44
CA ALA A 66 5.81 6.76 1.38
C ALA A 66 4.62 7.60 0.85
N THR A 67 3.41 7.06 0.86
CA THR A 67 2.20 7.82 0.45
C THR A 67 1.61 8.69 1.56
N GLY A 68 2.18 8.71 2.77
CA GLY A 68 1.60 9.33 3.97
C GLY A 68 1.18 10.79 3.83
N ALA A 69 1.83 11.57 2.96
CA ALA A 69 1.50 12.98 2.70
C ALA A 69 0.27 13.19 1.79
N LEU A 70 -0.16 12.17 1.04
CA LEU A 70 -1.23 12.28 0.07
C LEU A 70 -2.59 12.23 0.77
N SER A 71 -3.49 13.16 0.46
CA SER A 71 -4.87 13.13 0.98
C SER A 71 -5.78 12.16 0.21
N GLU A 72 -5.51 11.98 -1.08
CA GLU A 72 -6.28 11.15 -2.00
C GLU A 72 -5.30 10.30 -2.82
N LEU A 73 -5.58 9.01 -2.95
CA LEU A 73 -4.75 8.06 -3.69
C LEU A 73 -5.37 7.73 -5.05
N THR A 74 -4.51 7.47 -6.02
CA THR A 74 -4.84 6.87 -7.31
C THR A 74 -4.39 5.41 -7.35
N LEU A 75 -4.69 4.71 -8.46
CA LEU A 75 -4.18 3.35 -8.67
C LEU A 75 -2.65 3.29 -8.70
N ALA A 76 -1.98 4.37 -9.10
CA ALA A 76 -0.51 4.44 -9.12
C ALA A 76 0.09 4.45 -7.70
N ASP A 77 -0.70 4.84 -6.70
CA ASP A 77 -0.30 4.94 -5.30
C ASP A 77 -0.65 3.68 -4.50
N CYS A 78 -1.09 2.61 -5.17
CA CYS A 78 -1.49 1.36 -4.57
C CYS A 78 -0.74 0.18 -5.20
N ALA A 79 -0.67 -0.92 -4.46
CA ALA A 79 -0.15 -2.20 -4.94
C ALA A 79 -1.14 -3.31 -4.59
N ARG A 80 -1.21 -4.35 -5.42
CA ARG A 80 -1.90 -5.61 -5.10
C ARG A 80 -0.86 -6.67 -4.77
N VAL A 81 -0.83 -7.15 -3.53
CA VAL A 81 0.00 -8.29 -3.14
C VAL A 81 -0.71 -9.57 -3.57
N VAL A 82 -0.01 -10.39 -4.36
CA VAL A 82 -0.55 -11.61 -5.00
C VAL A 82 0.15 -12.89 -4.53
N ALA A 83 1.29 -12.77 -3.85
CA ALA A 83 1.95 -13.89 -3.17
C ALA A 83 2.85 -13.37 -2.04
N TYR A 84 3.13 -14.22 -1.06
CA TYR A 84 4.08 -13.93 0.01
C TYR A 84 4.63 -15.23 0.62
N ASP A 85 5.83 -15.14 1.19
CA ASP A 85 6.49 -16.21 1.94
C ASP A 85 7.20 -15.62 3.16
N PHE A 86 6.72 -15.98 4.35
CA PHE A 86 7.27 -15.49 5.63
C PHE A 86 8.67 -16.03 5.92
N LYS A 87 9.00 -17.27 5.55
CA LYS A 87 10.33 -17.85 5.79
C LYS A 87 11.39 -17.14 4.93
N ARG A 88 11.01 -16.74 3.73
CA ARG A 88 11.87 -15.98 2.81
C ARG A 88 11.84 -14.47 3.04
N ASN A 89 10.93 -13.99 3.90
CA ASN A 89 10.65 -12.56 4.08
C ASN A 89 10.47 -11.86 2.72
N TRP A 90 9.56 -12.41 1.91
CA TRP A 90 9.38 -12.06 0.51
C TRP A 90 7.90 -11.88 0.13
N LEU A 91 7.63 -10.99 -0.83
CA LEU A 91 6.31 -10.87 -1.47
C LEU A 91 6.38 -10.69 -2.99
N ARG A 92 5.26 -10.95 -3.66
CA ARG A 92 5.03 -10.59 -5.07
C ARG A 92 3.84 -9.68 -5.19
N TYR A 93 3.94 -8.65 -6.02
CA TYR A 93 2.88 -7.64 -6.16
C TYR A 93 2.69 -7.13 -7.59
N GLU A 94 1.56 -6.50 -7.84
CA GLU A 94 1.23 -5.76 -9.06
C GLU A 94 1.03 -4.28 -8.74
N GLY A 95 1.38 -3.40 -9.68
CA GLY A 95 1.27 -1.94 -9.54
C GLY A 95 2.62 -1.23 -9.54
N ALA A 96 2.58 0.08 -9.73
CA ALA A 96 3.78 0.92 -9.84
C ALA A 96 4.38 1.21 -8.45
N ALA A 97 3.52 1.46 -7.45
CA ALA A 97 3.95 1.70 -6.09
C ALA A 97 4.57 0.45 -5.46
N ILE A 98 5.62 0.67 -4.66
CA ILE A 98 6.17 -0.38 -3.80
C ILE A 98 5.20 -0.52 -2.61
N PRO A 99 4.75 -1.74 -2.24
CA PRO A 99 3.86 -1.94 -1.10
C PRO A 99 4.47 -1.51 0.23
#